data_AF-A0A5C7WDV4-F1
#
_entry.id   AF-A0A5C7WDV4-F1
#
_cell.length_a   1.000
_cell.length_b   1.000
_cell.length_c   1.000
_cell.angle_alpha   90.00
_cell.angle_beta   90.00
_cell.angle_gamma   90.00
#
_symmetry.space_group_name_H-M   'P 1'
#
loop_
_entity.id
_entity.type
_entity.pdbx_description
1 polymer ?
#
loop_
_entity_poly.entity_id
_entity_poly.type
_entity_poly.pdbx_seq_one_letter_code
_entity_poly.pdbx_strand_id
1 'polypeptide(L)'
;MRTKNTLSTKHLSTAFKVKSVGDDGTFSGYGSVFDIPDSYSDVVHPGAFLESLKGWARKGGFPAMLWQHKFDEPLGVYTKMEEDDHGLYLEGRLLIDDDPLARRAYAHLKAGSITGLSIGYSIPSGGGTWDNGAGVYHLNQIDLWEVSLVTFPANDAARVETVKTALQGPRQFEKFLRDAGLSRTEAKALMADGYKGLSLRDAGGADLLSEIHNLTAQLRG
;
A
#
# COMPACT_ATOMS: atom_id res chain seq x y z
N MET A 1 28.50 -34.83 -39.65
CA MET A 1 27.23 -34.10 -39.87
C MET A 1 26.59 -33.86 -38.52
N ARG A 2 26.63 -32.63 -37.98
CA ARG A 2 25.90 -32.22 -36.77
C ARG A 2 25.26 -30.87 -37.05
N THR A 3 23.96 -30.88 -37.23
CA THR A 3 23.10 -29.72 -37.53
C THR A 3 23.07 -28.82 -36.29
N LYS A 4 23.49 -27.56 -36.45
CA LYS A 4 23.27 -26.51 -35.44
C LYS A 4 21.81 -26.10 -35.51
N ASN A 5 21.03 -26.34 -34.46
CA ASN A 5 19.70 -25.78 -34.32
C ASN A 5 19.78 -24.55 -33.42
N THR A 6 19.59 -23.39 -34.02
CA THR A 6 19.61 -22.08 -33.37
C THR A 6 18.28 -21.87 -32.67
N LEU A 7 18.22 -22.03 -31.35
CA LEU A 7 17.03 -21.65 -30.57
C LEU A 7 17.06 -20.13 -30.35
N SER A 8 16.19 -19.43 -31.07
CA SER A 8 15.86 -18.03 -30.81
C SER A 8 14.98 -17.96 -29.57
N THR A 9 15.59 -17.67 -28.42
CA THR A 9 14.86 -17.40 -27.18
C THR A 9 14.34 -15.97 -27.23
N LYS A 10 13.05 -15.79 -27.52
CA LYS A 10 12.37 -14.50 -27.30
C LYS A 10 12.14 -14.35 -25.80
N HIS A 11 12.99 -13.56 -25.13
CA HIS A 11 12.70 -13.06 -23.80
C HIS A 11 11.57 -12.03 -23.88
N LEU A 12 10.41 -12.35 -23.30
CA LEU A 12 9.44 -11.34 -22.91
C LEU A 12 9.94 -10.70 -21.61
N SER A 13 10.81 -9.69 -21.75
CA SER A 13 11.10 -8.75 -20.68
C SER A 13 9.90 -7.81 -20.56
N THR A 14 8.94 -8.16 -19.72
CA THR A 14 8.00 -7.17 -19.19
C THR A 14 7.94 -7.41 -17.70
N ALA A 15 8.73 -6.61 -16.98
CA ALA A 15 8.67 -6.56 -15.53
C ALA A 15 7.21 -6.29 -15.13
N PHE A 16 6.61 -7.21 -14.39
CA PHE A 16 5.34 -7.01 -13.71
C PHE A 16 5.49 -5.79 -12.79
N LYS A 17 5.10 -4.61 -13.26
CA LYS A 17 5.07 -3.40 -12.44
C LYS A 17 3.67 -3.30 -11.85
N VAL A 18 3.48 -3.93 -10.70
CA VAL A 18 2.22 -3.89 -9.97
C VAL A 18 1.95 -2.43 -9.58
N LYS A 19 0.77 -1.90 -9.93
CA LYS A 19 0.43 -0.48 -9.71
C LYS A 19 0.05 -0.27 -8.24
N SER A 20 0.79 0.56 -7.53
CA SER A 20 0.50 1.00 -6.15
C SER A 20 -0.76 1.86 -6.02
N VAL A 21 -1.30 2.37 -7.14
CA VAL A 21 -2.45 3.28 -7.19
C VAL A 21 -3.38 2.93 -8.35
N GLY A 22 -4.69 2.97 -8.09
CA GLY A 22 -5.75 2.72 -9.06
C GLY A 22 -5.81 3.80 -10.14
N ASP A 23 -6.42 3.50 -11.30
CA ASP A 23 -6.54 4.50 -12.38
C ASP A 23 -7.47 5.67 -12.02
N ASP A 24 -8.27 5.54 -10.96
CA ASP A 24 -9.17 6.55 -10.38
C ASP A 24 -8.55 7.31 -9.18
N GLY A 25 -7.24 7.15 -8.96
CA GLY A 25 -6.53 7.82 -7.86
C GLY A 25 -6.73 7.16 -6.50
N THR A 26 -7.36 5.99 -6.43
CA THR A 26 -7.51 5.22 -5.18
C THR A 26 -6.21 4.53 -4.79
N PHE A 27 -5.91 4.48 -3.49
CA PHE A 27 -4.76 3.76 -2.96
C PHE A 27 -5.05 3.23 -1.54
N SER A 28 -4.21 2.31 -1.09
CA SER A 28 -4.24 1.74 0.26
C SER A 28 -2.82 1.57 0.77
N GLY A 29 -2.65 1.45 2.09
CA GLY A 29 -1.34 1.18 2.66
C GLY A 29 -1.33 1.36 4.18
N TYR A 30 -0.12 1.38 4.73
CA TYR A 30 0.09 1.60 6.15
C TYR A 30 0.68 2.98 6.39
N GLY A 31 -0.01 3.80 7.19
CA GLY A 31 0.48 5.12 7.61
C GLY A 31 1.55 5.05 8.68
N SER A 32 1.53 3.98 9.48
CA SER A 32 2.52 3.62 10.49
C SER A 32 2.46 2.12 10.73
N VAL A 33 3.61 1.50 11.02
CA VAL A 33 3.71 0.08 11.39
C VAL A 33 4.15 -0.01 12.84
N PHE A 34 3.52 -0.89 13.61
CA PHE A 34 3.72 -0.97 15.05
C PHE A 34 5.07 -1.58 15.43
N ASP A 35 5.53 -1.24 16.64
CA ASP A 35 6.65 -1.88 17.34
C ASP A 35 8.01 -1.83 16.61
N ILE A 36 8.15 -0.90 15.65
CA ILE A 36 9.39 -0.64 14.93
C ILE A 36 9.81 0.81 15.19
N PRO A 37 11.06 1.05 15.64
CA PRO A 37 11.61 2.40 15.76
C PRO A 37 11.65 3.10 14.40
N ASP A 38 11.14 4.32 14.36
CA ASP A 38 11.22 5.19 13.19
C ASP A 38 12.56 5.98 13.17
N SER A 39 12.74 6.84 12.16
CA SER A 39 13.96 7.64 12.00
C SER A 39 14.18 8.69 13.11
N TYR A 40 13.17 8.97 13.94
CA TYR A 40 13.23 9.82 15.12
C TYR A 40 13.34 9.01 16.43
N SER A 41 13.47 7.69 16.33
CA SER A 41 13.48 6.75 17.45
C SER A 41 12.14 6.66 18.20
N ASP A 42 11.04 7.03 17.55
CA ASP A 42 9.70 6.80 18.06
C ASP A 42 9.24 5.38 17.74
N VAL A 43 8.56 4.72 18.68
CA VAL A 43 7.95 3.40 18.51
C VAL A 43 6.47 3.52 18.80
N VAL A 44 5.64 3.39 17.76
CA VAL A 44 4.18 3.39 17.90
C VAL A 44 3.70 2.01 18.32
N HIS A 45 2.92 1.95 19.40
CA HIS A 45 2.33 0.71 19.90
C HIS A 45 0.90 0.50 19.39
N PRO A 46 0.42 -0.75 19.31
CA PRO A 46 -1.00 -1.04 19.08
C PRO A 46 -1.89 -0.31 20.09
N GLY A 47 -3.00 0.26 19.61
CA GLY A 47 -3.91 1.06 20.42
C GLY A 47 -3.66 2.57 20.38
N ALA A 48 -2.50 3.02 19.88
CA ALA A 48 -2.09 4.41 19.96
C ALA A 48 -3.00 5.40 19.20
N PHE A 49 -3.64 4.96 18.13
CA PHE A 49 -4.51 5.77 17.28
C PHE A 49 -5.99 5.69 17.67
N LEU A 50 -6.41 4.68 18.44
CA LEU A 50 -7.83 4.38 18.69
C LEU A 50 -8.64 5.59 19.19
N GLU A 51 -8.15 6.31 20.19
CA GLU A 51 -8.86 7.46 20.74
C GLU A 51 -8.94 8.64 19.75
N SER A 52 -7.88 8.86 18.98
CA SER A 52 -7.86 9.89 17.93
C SER A 52 -8.84 9.56 16.81
N LEU A 53 -8.86 8.31 16.34
CA LEU A 53 -9.80 7.86 15.29
C LEU A 53 -11.25 7.94 15.75
N LYS A 54 -11.55 7.60 17.01
CA LYS A 54 -12.88 7.85 17.61
C LYS A 54 -13.22 9.34 17.61
N GLY A 55 -12.24 10.21 17.89
CA GLY A 55 -12.40 11.66 17.82
C GLY A 55 -12.76 12.17 16.43
N TRP A 56 -12.09 11.66 15.41
CA TRP A 56 -12.37 11.96 14.00
C TRP A 56 -13.73 11.43 13.54
N ALA A 57 -14.09 10.20 13.94
CA ALA A 57 -15.39 9.62 13.64
C ALA A 57 -16.56 10.46 14.19
N ARG A 58 -16.42 11.02 15.41
CA ARG A 58 -17.41 11.95 15.98
C ARG A 58 -17.56 13.25 15.20
N LYS A 59 -16.51 13.67 14.48
CA LYS A 59 -16.53 14.84 13.58
C LYS A 59 -17.02 14.48 12.17
N GLY A 60 -17.29 13.21 11.89
CA GLY A 60 -17.74 12.73 10.58
C GLY A 60 -16.64 12.71 9.52
N GLY A 61 -15.38 12.52 9.90
CA GLY A 61 -14.26 12.53 8.97
C GLY A 61 -13.06 11.71 9.42
N PHE A 62 -11.95 11.90 8.71
CA PHE A 62 -10.64 11.29 8.97
C PHE A 62 -9.57 12.38 9.07
N PRO A 63 -8.37 12.05 9.60
CA PRO A 63 -7.18 12.90 9.46
C PRO A 63 -6.96 13.40 8.02
N ALA A 64 -6.26 14.51 7.87
CA ALA A 64 -5.99 15.09 6.56
C ALA A 64 -5.06 14.21 5.71
N MET A 65 -5.27 14.20 4.39
CA MET A 65 -4.35 13.60 3.41
C MET A 65 -3.55 14.72 2.76
N LEU A 66 -2.28 14.85 3.14
CA LEU A 66 -1.44 15.98 2.74
C LEU A 66 -0.27 15.55 1.85
N TRP A 67 0.35 16.54 1.21
CA TRP A 67 1.61 16.37 0.51
C TRP A 67 2.78 16.80 1.38
N GLN A 68 3.70 15.88 1.69
CA GLN A 68 4.97 16.19 2.35
C GLN A 68 4.79 17.02 3.65
N HIS A 69 3.78 16.69 4.46
CA HIS A 69 3.46 17.38 5.72
C HIS A 69 3.04 18.86 5.59
N LYS A 70 2.72 19.32 4.39
CA LYS A 70 2.30 20.71 4.17
C LYS A 70 0.79 20.87 4.39
N PHE A 71 0.43 21.56 5.46
CA PHE A 71 -0.97 21.77 5.88
C PHE A 71 -1.82 22.56 4.88
N ASP A 72 -1.20 23.30 3.96
CA ASP A 72 -1.86 24.06 2.89
C ASP A 72 -1.95 23.29 1.56
N GLU A 73 -1.44 22.06 1.50
CA GLU A 73 -1.37 21.22 0.30
C GLU A 73 -2.12 19.87 0.49
N PRO A 74 -3.47 19.88 0.65
CA PRO A 74 -4.27 18.65 0.69
C PRO A 74 -4.36 17.97 -0.68
N LEU A 75 -4.42 16.64 -0.70
CA LEU A 75 -4.42 15.84 -1.93
C LEU A 75 -5.74 15.11 -2.22
N GLY A 76 -6.58 14.97 -1.20
CA GLY A 76 -7.83 14.23 -1.29
C GLY A 76 -8.35 13.79 0.06
N VAL A 77 -9.02 12.64 0.09
CA VAL A 77 -9.75 12.17 1.26
C VAL A 77 -9.46 10.70 1.54
N TYR A 78 -9.33 10.36 2.82
CA TYR A 78 -9.38 8.97 3.27
C TYR A 78 -10.83 8.47 3.26
N THR A 79 -10.99 7.21 2.87
CA THR A 79 -12.26 6.47 2.86
C THR A 79 -12.32 5.41 3.94
N LYS A 80 -11.15 4.98 4.43
CA LYS A 80 -11.00 4.03 5.53
C LYS A 80 -9.70 4.32 6.29
N MET A 81 -9.75 4.19 7.61
CA MET A 81 -8.57 4.23 8.48
C MET A 81 -8.86 3.45 9.76
N GLU A 82 -8.05 2.44 10.03
CA GLU A 82 -8.21 1.56 11.19
C GLU A 82 -6.87 0.99 11.64
N GLU A 83 -6.77 0.61 12.90
CA GLU A 83 -5.67 -0.23 13.36
C GLU A 83 -5.98 -1.70 13.05
N ASP A 84 -4.97 -2.43 12.60
CA ASP A 84 -4.96 -3.89 12.57
C ASP A 84 -3.76 -4.44 13.37
N ASP A 85 -3.50 -5.75 13.32
CA ASP A 85 -2.38 -6.35 14.06
C ASP A 85 -0.99 -5.90 13.54
N HIS A 86 -0.93 -5.23 12.39
CA HIS A 86 0.31 -4.78 11.76
C HIS A 86 0.58 -3.28 11.98
N GLY A 87 -0.44 -2.43 11.86
CA GLY A 87 -0.26 -0.98 11.87
C GLY A 87 -1.55 -0.18 11.68
N LEU A 88 -1.39 1.09 11.32
CA LEU A 88 -2.47 1.96 10.89
C LEU A 88 -2.75 1.75 9.41
N TYR A 89 -3.70 0.87 9.09
CA TYR A 89 -4.17 0.64 7.73
C TYR A 89 -5.07 1.79 7.27
N LEU A 90 -4.92 2.19 6.00
CA LEU A 90 -5.72 3.23 5.38
C LEU A 90 -6.07 2.94 3.93
N GLU A 91 -7.19 3.52 3.49
CA GLU A 91 -7.61 3.61 2.09
C GLU A 91 -8.00 5.06 1.79
N GLY A 92 -7.62 5.56 0.63
CA GLY A 92 -7.91 6.94 0.25
C GLY A 92 -8.02 7.14 -1.25
N ARG A 93 -8.48 8.33 -1.63
CA ARG A 93 -8.66 8.74 -3.02
C ARG A 93 -8.09 10.14 -3.23
N LEU A 94 -7.18 10.23 -4.19
CA LEU A 94 -6.62 11.49 -4.69
C LEU A 94 -7.62 12.19 -5.62
N LEU A 95 -7.69 13.52 -5.56
CA LEU A 95 -8.56 14.34 -6.44
C LEU A 95 -7.89 14.60 -7.80
N ILE A 96 -7.50 13.54 -8.50
CA ILE A 96 -6.63 13.60 -9.70
C ILE A 96 -7.22 14.38 -10.89
N ASP A 97 -8.55 14.44 -10.98
CA ASP A 97 -9.26 15.13 -12.06
C ASP A 97 -9.41 16.63 -11.77
N ASP A 98 -9.56 16.99 -10.50
CA ASP A 98 -9.92 18.34 -10.06
C ASP A 98 -8.72 19.16 -9.56
N ASP A 99 -7.70 18.51 -9.00
CA ASP A 99 -6.54 19.17 -8.40
C ASP A 99 -5.22 18.82 -9.12
N PRO A 100 -4.51 19.81 -9.69
CA PRO A 100 -3.19 19.61 -10.27
C PRO A 100 -2.15 19.00 -9.32
N LEU A 101 -2.22 19.31 -8.02
CA LEU A 101 -1.27 18.76 -7.04
C LEU A 101 -1.55 17.28 -6.80
N ALA A 102 -2.81 16.89 -6.57
CA ALA A 102 -3.23 15.49 -6.52
C ALA A 102 -2.83 14.71 -7.77
N ARG A 103 -2.99 15.29 -8.97
CA ARG A 103 -2.57 14.67 -10.24
C ARG A 103 -1.05 14.46 -10.31
N ARG A 104 -0.27 15.40 -9.80
CA ARG A 104 1.19 15.26 -9.69
C ARG A 104 1.56 14.15 -8.70
N ALA A 105 0.93 14.11 -7.52
CA ALA A 105 1.15 13.06 -6.53
C ALA A 105 0.86 11.67 -7.11
N TYR A 106 -0.26 11.55 -7.81
CA TYR A 106 -0.65 10.34 -8.53
C TYR A 106 0.41 9.88 -9.55
N ALA A 107 0.96 10.80 -10.35
CA ALA A 107 2.01 10.47 -11.31
C ALA A 107 3.27 9.94 -10.62
N HIS A 108 3.66 10.51 -9.47
CA HIS A 108 4.80 10.04 -8.68
C HIS A 108 4.55 8.66 -8.05
N LEU A 109 3.34 8.40 -7.56
CA LEU A 109 2.92 7.07 -7.08
C LEU A 109 3.01 6.02 -8.19
N LYS A 110 2.45 6.31 -9.36
CA LYS A 110 2.54 5.43 -10.54
C LYS A 110 3.98 5.19 -11.00
N ALA A 111 4.81 6.22 -10.96
CA ALA A 111 6.22 6.11 -11.31
C ALA A 111 6.99 5.26 -10.29
N GLY A 112 6.54 5.25 -9.02
CA GLY A 112 7.23 4.65 -7.88
C GLY A 112 8.29 5.58 -7.27
N SER A 113 8.30 6.87 -7.63
CA SER A 113 9.23 7.85 -7.05
C SER A 113 8.80 8.36 -5.68
N ILE A 114 7.52 8.16 -5.34
CA ILE A 114 6.96 8.39 -4.00
C ILE A 114 6.11 7.18 -3.69
N THR A 115 6.39 6.54 -2.56
CA THR A 115 5.66 5.37 -2.05
C THR A 115 5.46 5.46 -0.53
N GLY A 116 6.04 6.45 0.14
CA GLY A 116 5.98 6.58 1.59
C GLY A 116 4.67 7.19 2.08
N LEU A 117 4.25 6.72 3.25
CA LEU A 117 3.24 7.36 4.07
C LEU A 117 3.86 7.74 5.41
N SER A 118 3.49 8.88 5.96
CA SER A 118 3.99 9.31 7.27
C SER A 118 2.86 9.97 8.04
N ILE A 119 2.78 9.65 9.33
CA ILE A 119 1.85 10.29 10.25
C ILE A 119 2.38 11.65 10.72
N GLY A 120 1.44 12.55 11.02
CA GLY A 120 1.68 13.83 11.68
C GLY A 120 0.72 13.92 12.86
N TYR A 121 1.27 14.13 14.06
CA TYR A 121 0.54 13.94 15.30
C TYR A 121 1.08 14.82 16.43
N SER A 122 0.31 14.91 17.51
CA SER A 122 0.78 15.41 18.81
C SER A 122 0.64 14.33 19.88
N ILE A 123 1.48 14.40 20.92
CA ILE A 123 1.46 13.42 22.01
C ILE A 123 0.64 14.03 23.17
N PRO A 124 -0.55 13.48 23.50
CA PRO A 124 -1.30 13.92 24.66
C PRO A 124 -0.52 13.60 25.96
N SER A 125 -0.88 14.25 27.06
CA SER A 125 -0.24 14.01 28.35
C SER A 125 -0.33 12.54 28.75
N GLY A 126 0.81 11.92 29.03
CA GLY A 126 0.91 10.48 29.34
C GLY A 126 0.81 9.55 28.12
N GLY A 127 0.71 10.10 26.90
CA GLY A 127 0.59 9.33 25.67
C GLY A 127 1.89 8.65 25.23
N GLY A 128 3.02 8.94 25.86
CA GLY A 128 4.27 8.24 25.61
C GLY A 128 5.30 8.35 26.72
N THR A 129 6.34 7.53 26.60
CA THR A 129 7.38 7.35 27.61
C THR A 129 8.72 7.10 26.94
N TRP A 130 9.75 7.83 27.39
CA TRP A 130 11.12 7.60 26.94
C TRP A 130 11.75 6.40 27.65
N ASP A 131 12.33 5.48 26.89
CA ASP A 131 13.16 4.38 27.38
C ASP A 131 14.65 4.73 27.20
N ASN A 132 15.33 5.03 28.32
CA ASN A 132 16.76 5.35 28.31
C ASN A 132 17.67 4.16 27.93
N GLY A 133 17.22 2.93 28.19
CA GLY A 133 18.00 1.72 27.90
C GLY A 133 17.98 1.38 26.41
N ALA A 134 16.80 1.49 25.79
CA ALA A 134 16.62 1.25 24.35
C ALA A 134 16.91 2.49 23.50
N GLY A 135 16.89 3.70 24.08
CA GLY A 135 17.10 4.96 23.37
C GLY A 135 15.94 5.32 22.44
N VAL A 136 14.72 4.92 22.80
CA VAL A 136 13.50 5.11 21.99
C VAL A 136 12.39 5.77 22.80
N TYR A 137 11.47 6.44 22.11
CA TYR A 137 10.27 7.02 22.68
C TYR A 137 9.07 6.13 22.34
N HIS A 138 8.49 5.48 23.35
CA HIS A 138 7.30 4.65 23.15
C HIS A 138 6.03 5.49 23.13
N LEU A 139 5.24 5.34 22.08
CA LEU A 139 3.98 6.04 21.87
C LEU A 139 2.81 5.08 22.08
N ASN A 140 2.10 5.25 23.19
CA ASN A 140 0.94 4.45 23.57
C ASN A 140 -0.39 5.14 23.23
N GLN A 141 -0.36 6.45 23.03
CA GLN A 141 -1.51 7.24 22.59
C GLN A 141 -1.02 8.49 21.85
N ILE A 142 -1.64 8.79 20.72
CA ILE A 142 -1.38 10.00 19.96
C ILE A 142 -2.68 10.69 19.55
N ASP A 143 -2.60 11.99 19.32
CA ASP A 143 -3.61 12.74 18.58
C ASP A 143 -3.13 12.84 17.14
N LEU A 144 -3.71 12.02 16.25
CA LEU A 144 -3.39 11.97 14.83
C LEU A 144 -4.08 13.12 14.07
N TRP A 145 -3.29 13.92 13.34
CA TRP A 145 -3.78 15.10 12.62
C TRP A 145 -3.88 14.81 11.13
N GLU A 146 -2.90 14.11 10.60
CA GLU A 146 -2.75 13.86 9.18
C GLU A 146 -1.97 12.57 8.91
N VAL A 147 -2.14 12.05 7.70
CA VAL A 147 -1.22 11.08 7.11
C VAL A 147 -0.85 11.60 5.71
N SER A 148 0.43 11.80 5.47
CA SER A 148 0.96 12.43 4.26
C SER A 148 1.51 11.42 3.27
N LEU A 149 1.37 11.71 1.97
CA LEU A 149 2.26 11.14 0.97
C LEU A 149 3.63 11.82 1.04
N VAL A 150 4.68 11.04 1.27
CA VAL A 150 6.03 11.54 1.49
C VAL A 150 7.07 10.80 0.67
N THR A 151 8.15 11.50 0.32
CA THR A 151 9.30 10.87 -0.35
C THR A 151 10.05 9.95 0.61
N PHE A 152 10.23 10.40 1.86
CA PHE A 152 10.97 9.71 2.89
C PHE A 152 10.09 9.65 4.15
N PRO A 153 9.43 8.52 4.45
CA PRO A 153 8.69 8.37 5.68
C PRO A 153 9.63 8.18 6.86
N ALA A 154 9.17 8.57 8.05
CA ALA A 154 9.91 8.30 9.28
C ALA A 154 9.97 6.79 9.55
N ASN A 155 8.83 6.11 9.41
CA ASN A 155 8.74 4.65 9.47
C ASN A 155 8.93 4.07 8.05
N ASP A 156 10.03 3.36 7.81
CA ASP A 156 10.37 2.86 6.47
C ASP A 156 9.36 1.82 5.93
N ALA A 157 8.68 1.11 6.84
CA ALA A 157 7.63 0.14 6.50
C ALA A 157 6.28 0.80 6.19
N ALA A 158 6.09 2.08 6.55
CA ALA A 158 4.89 2.84 6.22
C ALA A 158 4.88 3.25 4.74
N ARG A 159 4.19 2.46 3.92
CA ARG A 159 4.16 2.59 2.46
C ARG A 159 2.75 2.47 1.92
N VAL A 160 2.53 3.10 0.77
CA VAL A 160 1.42 2.75 -0.12
C VAL A 160 1.66 1.33 -0.61
N GLU A 161 0.75 0.44 -0.25
CA GLU A 161 0.77 -0.94 -0.68
C GLU A 161 0.00 -1.11 -1.98
N THR A 162 0.34 -2.16 -2.71
CA THR A 162 -0.37 -2.45 -3.94
C THR A 162 -1.77 -2.98 -3.63
N VAL A 163 -2.76 -2.23 -4.11
CA VAL A 163 -4.21 -2.53 -4.20
C VAL A 163 -4.52 -4.04 -4.09
N LYS A 164 -4.76 -4.52 -2.86
CA LYS A 164 -5.42 -5.82 -2.58
C LYS A 164 -6.81 -5.89 -3.24
N THR A 165 -7.41 -4.73 -3.52
CA THR A 165 -8.73 -4.59 -4.15
C THR A 165 -8.81 -5.17 -5.56
N ALA A 166 -7.69 -5.26 -6.29
CA ALA A 166 -7.63 -5.87 -7.61
C ALA A 166 -7.88 -7.39 -7.58
N LEU A 167 -7.71 -8.02 -6.41
CA LEU A 167 -7.93 -9.45 -6.19
C LEU A 167 -9.27 -9.76 -5.51
N GLN A 168 -10.00 -8.74 -5.03
CA GLN A 168 -11.26 -8.90 -4.28
C GLN A 168 -12.50 -9.05 -5.17
N GLY A 169 -12.42 -9.93 -6.17
CA GLY A 169 -13.56 -10.35 -6.96
C GLY A 169 -13.16 -10.85 -8.35
N PRO A 170 -13.97 -11.74 -8.97
CA PRO A 170 -13.60 -12.33 -10.26
C PRO A 170 -13.40 -11.28 -11.36
N ARG A 171 -14.20 -10.21 -11.34
CA ARG A 171 -14.14 -9.13 -12.34
C ARG A 171 -12.91 -8.25 -12.17
N GLN A 172 -12.58 -7.89 -10.93
CA GLN A 172 -11.39 -7.09 -10.63
C GLN A 172 -10.13 -7.89 -10.95
N PHE A 173 -10.14 -9.20 -10.65
CA PHE A 173 -9.03 -10.09 -10.95
C PHE A 173 -8.85 -10.29 -12.47
N GLU A 174 -9.93 -10.48 -13.24
CA GLU A 174 -9.86 -10.50 -14.71
C GLU A 174 -9.21 -9.22 -15.25
N LYS A 175 -9.63 -8.06 -14.73
CA LYS A 175 -9.10 -6.75 -15.14
C LYS A 175 -7.61 -6.65 -14.80
N PHE A 176 -7.21 -7.05 -13.60
CA PHE A 176 -5.82 -7.08 -13.17
C PHE A 176 -4.93 -7.93 -14.10
N LEU A 177 -5.37 -9.15 -14.42
CA LEU A 177 -4.64 -10.04 -15.33
C LEU A 177 -4.50 -9.43 -16.73
N ARG A 178 -5.55 -8.76 -17.21
CA ARG A 178 -5.52 -8.09 -18.51
C ARG A 178 -4.60 -6.87 -18.52
N ASP A 179 -4.61 -6.08 -17.45
CA ASP A 179 -3.71 -4.94 -17.28
C ASP A 179 -2.24 -5.39 -17.12
N ALA A 180 -2.02 -6.62 -16.65
CA ALA A 180 -0.72 -7.29 -16.63
C ALA A 180 -0.29 -7.87 -17.99
N GLY A 181 -1.08 -7.64 -19.05
CA GLY A 181 -0.73 -8.01 -20.43
C GLY A 181 -1.31 -9.34 -20.91
N LEU A 182 -2.14 -10.02 -20.11
CA LEU A 182 -2.84 -11.23 -20.57
C LEU A 182 -4.00 -10.84 -21.50
N SER A 183 -4.20 -11.62 -22.56
CA SER A 183 -5.42 -11.53 -23.35
C SER A 183 -6.64 -11.92 -22.51
N ARG A 184 -7.81 -11.50 -22.96
CA ARG A 184 -9.08 -11.85 -22.30
C ARG A 184 -9.27 -13.38 -22.18
N THR A 185 -8.77 -14.13 -23.16
CA THR A 185 -8.84 -15.59 -23.17
C THR A 185 -7.90 -16.21 -22.12
N GLU A 186 -6.67 -15.70 -22.01
CA GLU A 186 -5.69 -16.16 -21.02
C GLU A 186 -6.11 -15.80 -19.59
N ALA A 187 -6.61 -14.59 -19.37
CA ALA A 187 -7.14 -14.17 -18.07
C ALA A 187 -8.32 -15.06 -17.63
N LYS A 188 -9.24 -15.40 -18.56
CA LYS A 188 -10.35 -16.32 -18.27
C LYS A 188 -9.91 -17.74 -17.96
N ALA A 189 -8.91 -18.26 -18.67
CA ALA A 189 -8.35 -19.58 -18.41
C ALA A 189 -7.71 -19.64 -17.01
N LEU A 190 -6.91 -18.62 -16.66
CA LEU A 190 -6.26 -18.54 -15.35
C LEU A 190 -7.26 -18.35 -14.20
N MET A 191 -8.36 -17.63 -14.42
CA MET A 191 -9.45 -17.52 -13.44
C MET A 191 -10.24 -18.81 -13.25
N ALA A 192 -10.45 -19.60 -14.32
CA ALA A 192 -11.20 -20.85 -14.25
C ALA A 192 -10.49 -21.89 -13.37
N ASP A 193 -9.16 -21.95 -13.46
CA ASP A 193 -8.34 -22.93 -12.75
C ASP A 193 -7.76 -22.40 -11.42
N GLY A 194 -7.41 -21.11 -11.34
CA GLY A 194 -6.68 -20.53 -10.20
C GLY A 194 -7.55 -19.84 -9.15
N TYR A 195 -8.65 -19.19 -9.52
CA TYR A 195 -9.42 -18.33 -8.59
C TYR A 195 -10.07 -19.09 -7.42
N LYS A 196 -10.42 -20.36 -7.61
CA LYS A 196 -11.04 -21.20 -6.57
C LYS A 196 -10.05 -21.72 -5.52
N GLY A 197 -8.76 -21.81 -5.85
CA GLY A 197 -7.71 -22.26 -4.92
C GLY A 197 -7.18 -21.16 -4.00
N LEU A 198 -7.49 -19.90 -4.33
CA LEU A 198 -7.07 -18.72 -3.59
C LEU A 198 -8.04 -18.46 -2.44
N SER A 199 -7.87 -19.17 -1.32
CA SER A 199 -8.44 -18.74 -0.05
C SER A 199 -7.75 -17.44 0.38
N LEU A 200 -8.29 -16.30 -0.03
CA LEU A 200 -7.79 -14.94 0.25
C LEU A 200 -7.81 -14.56 1.76
N ARG A 201 -8.01 -15.53 2.66
CA ARG A 201 -7.98 -15.33 4.10
C ARG A 201 -6.59 -15.47 4.73
N ASP A 202 -5.70 -16.29 4.16
CA ASP A 202 -4.49 -16.73 4.87
C ASP A 202 -3.17 -16.57 4.09
N ALA A 203 -3.18 -16.00 2.88
CA ALA A 203 -1.96 -15.83 2.08
C ALA A 203 -1.57 -14.35 1.96
N GLY A 204 -0.41 -13.99 2.50
CA GLY A 204 0.25 -12.73 2.18
C GLY A 204 0.43 -12.61 0.67
N GLY A 205 -0.08 -11.53 0.07
CA GLY A 205 -0.16 -11.39 -1.39
C GLY A 205 1.19 -11.42 -2.13
N ALA A 206 2.31 -11.21 -1.41
CA ALA A 206 3.65 -11.39 -1.95
C ALA A 206 3.98 -12.87 -2.23
N ASP A 207 3.56 -13.78 -1.34
CA ASP A 207 3.75 -15.22 -1.51
C ASP A 207 2.94 -15.72 -2.70
N LEU A 208 1.70 -15.23 -2.85
CA LEU A 208 0.82 -15.59 -3.96
C LEU A 208 1.39 -15.18 -5.34
N LEU A 209 1.99 -14.00 -5.43
CA LEU A 209 2.62 -13.51 -6.66
C LEU A 209 3.87 -14.31 -7.01
N SER A 210 4.65 -14.70 -6.00
CA SER A 210 5.81 -15.58 -6.19
C SER A 210 5.40 -17.01 -6.58
N GLU A 211 4.32 -17.54 -6.02
CA GLU A 211 3.75 -18.84 -6.38
C GLU A 211 3.19 -18.84 -7.80
N ILE A 212 2.42 -17.82 -8.19
CA ILE A 212 1.89 -17.70 -9.57
C ILE A 212 3.04 -17.58 -10.57
N HIS A 213 4.10 -16.83 -10.24
CA HIS A 213 5.29 -16.71 -11.07
C HIS A 213 6.04 -18.05 -11.20
N ASN A 214 6.17 -18.81 -10.10
CA ASN A 214 6.82 -20.12 -10.10
C ASN A 214 5.99 -21.16 -10.87
N LEU A 215 4.66 -21.17 -10.71
CA LEU A 215 3.74 -22.05 -11.43
C LEU A 215 3.73 -21.77 -12.93
N THR A 216 3.75 -20.49 -13.35
CA THR A 216 3.84 -20.14 -14.76
C THR A 216 5.20 -20.45 -15.38
N ALA A 217 6.28 -20.42 -14.60
CA ALA A 217 7.60 -20.90 -15.03
C ALA A 217 7.65 -22.43 -15.16
N GLN A 218 7.02 -23.17 -14.25
CA GLN A 218 6.95 -24.64 -14.28
C GLN A 218 6.06 -25.19 -15.40
N LEU A 219 4.94 -24.52 -15.70
CA LEU A 219 4.03 -24.91 -16.80
C LEU A 219 4.60 -24.64 -18.20
N ARG A 220 5.73 -23.94 -18.29
CA ARG A 220 6.44 -23.64 -19.55
C ARG A 220 7.80 -24.36 -19.65
N GLY A 221 8.05 -25.34 -18.77
CA GLY A 221 9.14 -26.30 -18.85
C GLY A 221 8.82 -27.44 -19.81
#